data_AF-A0A6B3H683-F1
#
_entry.id   AF-A0A6B3H683-F1
#
_cell.length_a   1.000
_cell.length_b   1.000
_cell.length_c   1.000
_cell.angle_alpha   90.00
_cell.angle_beta   90.00
_cell.angle_gamma   90.00
#
_symmetry.space_group_name_H-M   'P 1'
#
loop_
_entity.id
_entity.type
_entity.pdbx_description
1 polymer ?
#
loop_
_entity_poly.entity_id
_entity_poly.type
_entity_poly.pdbx_seq_one_letter_code
_entity_poly.pdbx_strand_id
1 'polypeptide(L)'
;DTARFQAAVDTLVARHPMLRTVFPAGARPAVQQELPPSLRLPVDFEALTGPDQLEDRVAAERARRFEPWAWPLLRLRVLTLAPDD
;
A
#
# COMPACT_ATOMS: atom_id res chain seq x y z
N ASP A 1 13.31 6.38 10.09
CA ASP A 1 13.83 5.00 10.05
C ASP A 1 12.86 4.15 9.25
N THR A 2 13.29 3.69 8.08
CA THR A 2 12.46 2.93 7.14
C THR A 2 12.11 1.54 7.66
N ALA A 3 13.04 0.88 8.36
CA ALA A 3 12.83 -0.45 8.94
C ALA A 3 11.80 -0.42 10.06
N ARG A 4 11.88 0.59 10.95
CA ARG A 4 10.87 0.77 12.01
C ARG A 4 9.48 1.08 11.46
N PHE A 5 9.39 1.93 10.43
CA PHE A 5 8.10 2.23 9.79
C PHE A 5 7.49 0.98 9.16
N GLN A 6 8.31 0.19 8.46
CA GLN A 6 7.86 -1.08 7.88
C GLN A 6 7.41 -2.08 8.96
N ALA A 7 8.10 -2.21 10.08
CA ALA A 7 7.68 -3.07 11.18
C ALA A 7 6.34 -2.63 11.81
N ALA A 8 6.08 -1.32 11.86
CA ALA A 8 4.79 -0.78 12.30
C ALA A 8 3.66 -1.15 11.31
N VAL A 9 3.90 -1.05 10.01
CA VAL A 9 2.96 -1.49 8.97
C VAL A 9 2.73 -3.00 9.05
N ASP A 10 3.77 -3.81 9.22
CA ASP A 10 3.68 -5.26 9.38
C ASP A 10 2.78 -5.62 10.59
N THR A 11 2.92 -4.88 11.69
CA THR A 11 2.07 -5.03 12.89
C THR A 11 0.59 -4.70 12.60
N LEU A 12 0.33 -3.60 11.87
CA LEU A 12 -1.03 -3.22 11.49
C LEU A 12 -1.67 -4.27 10.58
N VAL A 13 -0.96 -4.73 9.55
CA VAL A 13 -1.46 -5.73 8.60
C VAL A 13 -1.74 -7.06 9.29
N ALA A 14 -0.86 -7.51 10.18
CA ALA A 14 -1.09 -8.72 10.96
C ALA A 14 -2.33 -8.58 11.86
N ARG A 15 -2.48 -7.46 12.56
CA ARG A 15 -3.59 -7.21 13.51
C ARG A 15 -4.94 -6.99 12.84
N HIS A 16 -4.99 -6.39 11.65
CA HIS A 16 -6.24 -5.93 11.02
C HIS A 16 -6.56 -6.75 9.76
N PRO A 17 -7.49 -7.71 9.85
CA PRO A 17 -7.80 -8.58 8.72
C PRO A 17 -8.36 -7.85 7.48
N MET A 18 -9.04 -6.71 7.67
CA MET A 18 -9.52 -5.86 6.57
C MET A 18 -8.42 -5.39 5.59
N LEU A 19 -7.16 -5.31 6.05
CA LEU A 19 -6.01 -4.93 5.22
C LEU A 19 -5.49 -6.11 4.38
N ARG A 20 -5.99 -7.32 4.65
CA ARG A 20 -5.65 -8.59 4.01
C ARG A 20 -6.83 -9.16 3.22
N THR A 21 -7.78 -8.32 2.81
CA THR A 21 -9.00 -8.76 2.12
C THR A 21 -8.85 -8.67 0.60
N VAL A 22 -9.44 -9.64 -0.10
CA VAL A 22 -9.72 -9.63 -1.55
C VAL A 22 -11.19 -9.95 -1.80
N PHE A 23 -11.63 -9.69 -3.03
CA PHE A 23 -12.95 -10.02 -3.55
C PHE A 23 -12.79 -10.98 -4.73
N PRO A 24 -12.92 -12.30 -4.51
CA PRO A 24 -12.75 -13.30 -5.56
C PRO A 24 -13.67 -13.03 -6.75
N ALA A 25 -13.12 -13.13 -7.97
CA ALA A 25 -13.89 -12.93 -9.18
C ALA A 25 -14.97 -14.02 -9.33
N GLY A 26 -16.18 -13.63 -9.71
CA GLY A 26 -17.27 -14.55 -10.03
C GLY A 26 -18.15 -14.99 -8.85
N ALA A 27 -17.82 -14.63 -7.60
CA ALA A 27 -18.70 -14.89 -6.46
C ALA A 27 -20.03 -14.12 -6.58
N ARG A 28 -21.16 -14.83 -6.38
CA ARG A 28 -22.52 -14.25 -6.36
C ARG A 28 -23.30 -14.78 -5.14
N PRO A 29 -23.64 -13.94 -4.14
CA PRO A 29 -23.28 -12.52 -4.02
C PRO A 29 -21.76 -12.32 -3.86
N ALA A 30 -21.29 -11.08 -4.02
CA ALA A 30 -19.88 -10.76 -3.79
C ALA A 30 -19.50 -11.12 -2.35
N VAL A 31 -18.35 -11.78 -2.18
CA VAL A 31 -17.83 -12.18 -0.87
C VAL A 31 -16.49 -11.52 -0.61
N GLN A 32 -16.25 -11.18 0.65
CA GLN A 32 -14.94 -10.79 1.15
C GLN A 32 -14.19 -12.04 1.58
N GLN A 33 -12.95 -12.17 1.12
CA GLN A 33 -12.04 -13.23 1.56
C GLN A 33 -10.84 -12.60 2.26
N GLU A 34 -10.64 -12.95 3.53
CA GLU A 34 -9.43 -12.61 4.26
C GLU A 34 -8.28 -13.57 3.91
N LEU A 35 -7.09 -13.01 3.75
CA LEU A 35 -5.86 -13.73 3.49
C LEU A 35 -5.03 -13.90 4.77
N PRO A 36 -4.06 -14.83 4.82
CA PRO A 36 -3.31 -15.16 6.05
C PRO A 36 -2.52 -13.98 6.66
N PRO A 37 -2.31 -13.98 8.00
CA PRO A 37 -1.62 -12.88 8.70
C PRO A 37 -0.13 -12.80 8.42
N SER A 38 0.45 -13.83 7.80
CA SER A 38 1.84 -13.86 7.37
C SER A 38 2.12 -13.03 6.12
N LEU A 39 1.08 -12.50 5.45
CA LEU A 39 1.28 -11.60 4.31
C LEU A 39 1.84 -10.26 4.77
N ARG A 40 2.80 -9.76 3.99
CA ARG A 40 3.53 -8.53 4.27
C ARG A 40 3.23 -7.49 3.21
N LEU A 41 2.71 -6.33 3.61
CA LEU A 41 2.51 -5.20 2.71
C LEU A 41 3.83 -4.42 2.60
N PRO A 42 4.49 -4.39 1.43
CA PRO A 42 5.69 -3.59 1.26
C PRO A 42 5.34 -2.10 1.35
N VAL A 43 6.19 -1.35 2.05
CA VAL A 43 6.22 0.11 1.99
C VAL A 43 7.32 0.50 1.00
N ASP A 44 6.94 1.21 -0.06
CA ASP A 44 7.92 1.74 -1.00
C ASP A 44 8.47 3.06 -0.47
N PHE A 45 9.80 3.15 -0.31
CA PHE A 45 10.47 4.38 0.12
C PHE A 45 11.21 4.98 -1.06
N GLU A 46 11.01 6.28 -1.27
CA GLU A 46 11.60 7.00 -2.40
C GLU A 46 12.00 8.40 -1.96
N ALA A 47 13.25 8.78 -2.19
CA ALA A 47 13.72 10.15 -2.02
C ALA A 47 13.53 10.90 -3.33
N LEU A 48 12.80 12.02 -3.30
CA LEU A 48 12.61 12.87 -4.45
C LEU A 48 13.81 13.80 -4.60
N THR A 49 14.25 14.01 -5.85
CA THR A 49 15.42 14.84 -6.15
C THR A 49 15.06 16.28 -6.47
N GLY A 50 13.76 16.60 -6.59
CA GLY A 50 13.28 17.95 -6.86
C GLY A 50 11.82 18.12 -6.43
N PRO A 51 11.41 19.36 -6.11
CA PRO A 51 10.08 19.66 -5.57
C PRO A 51 8.94 19.29 -6.55
N ASP A 52 9.18 19.45 -7.85
CA ASP A 52 8.17 19.20 -8.89
C ASP A 52 7.81 17.71 -9.05
N GLN A 53 8.64 16.80 -8.53
CA GLN A 53 8.40 15.36 -8.67
C GLN A 53 7.27 14.84 -7.79
N LEU A 54 6.90 15.58 -6.74
CA LEU A 54 5.89 15.13 -5.77
C LEU A 54 4.53 14.95 -6.44
N GLU A 55 4.08 15.97 -7.17
CA GLU A 55 2.77 15.96 -7.84
C GLU A 55 2.70 14.84 -8.88
N ASP A 56 3.74 14.68 -9.70
CA ASP A 56 3.86 13.61 -10.68
C ASP A 56 3.77 12.22 -10.02
N ARG A 57 4.46 12.01 -8.90
CA ARG A 57 4.45 10.71 -8.21
C ARG A 57 3.09 10.39 -7.60
N VAL A 58 2.42 11.39 -7.04
CA VAL A 58 1.06 11.25 -6.52
C VAL A 58 0.07 10.97 -7.65
N ALA A 59 0.17 11.69 -8.76
CA ALA A 59 -0.70 11.49 -9.93
C ALA A 59 -0.52 10.10 -10.53
N ALA A 60 0.73 9.65 -10.72
CA ALA A 60 1.05 8.31 -11.19
C ALA A 60 0.49 7.22 -10.26
N GLU A 61 0.58 7.41 -8.94
CA GLU A 61 0.05 6.44 -7.98
C GLU A 61 -1.48 6.35 -8.03
N ARG A 62 -2.17 7.49 -8.16
CA ARG A 62 -3.64 7.56 -8.28
C ARG A 62 -4.16 6.92 -9.56
N ALA A 63 -3.41 7.01 -10.66
CA ALA A 63 -3.78 6.42 -11.95
C ALA A 63 -3.72 4.89 -11.95
N ARG A 64 -2.92 4.29 -11.07
CA ARG A 64 -2.81 2.83 -10.93
C ARG A 64 -4.07 2.25 -10.29
N ARG A 65 -4.77 1.38 -11.02
CA ARG A 65 -5.98 0.70 -10.54
C ARG A 65 -5.64 -0.45 -9.60
N PHE A 66 -6.59 -0.80 -8.74
CA PHE A 66 -6.58 -2.05 -7.99
C PHE A 66 -7.41 -3.08 -8.74
N GLU A 67 -6.93 -4.32 -8.73
CA GLU A 67 -7.70 -5.48 -9.17
C GLU A 67 -8.31 -6.12 -7.91
N PRO A 68 -9.64 -6.03 -7.67
CA PRO A 68 -10.26 -6.45 -6.41
C PRO A 68 -9.97 -7.89 -5.97
N TRP A 69 -9.68 -8.79 -6.91
CA TRP A 69 -9.35 -10.20 -6.65
C TRP A 69 -7.87 -10.43 -6.32
N ALA A 70 -7.01 -9.41 -6.49
CA ALA A 70 -5.58 -9.51 -6.26
C ALA A 70 -5.15 -8.61 -5.10
N TRP A 71 -4.60 -9.23 -4.06
CA TRP A 71 -4.00 -8.50 -2.95
C TRP A 71 -2.61 -7.94 -3.35
N PRO A 72 -2.22 -6.73 -2.91
CA PRO A 72 -2.91 -5.89 -1.93
C PRO A 72 -3.89 -4.87 -2.52
N LEU A 73 -5.03 -4.68 -1.84
CA LEU A 73 -6.01 -3.61 -2.10
C LEU A 73 -5.69 -2.29 -1.38
N LEU A 74 -4.46 -2.17 -0.89
CA LEU A 74 -3.87 -0.98 -0.29
C LEU A 74 -2.42 -0.89 -0.78
N ARG A 75 -1.91 0.32 -1.01
CA ARG A 75 -0.50 0.58 -1.32
C ARG A 75 0.01 1.70 -0.42
N LEU A 76 1.22 1.54 0.10
CA LEU A 76 1.87 2.52 0.96
C LEU A 76 3.19 2.95 0.33
N ARG A 77 3.36 4.26 0.16
CA ARG A 77 4.57 4.86 -0.36
C ARG A 77 4.97 6.04 0.52
N VAL A 78 6.25 6.14 0.84
CA VAL A 78 6.82 7.25 1.60
C VAL A 78 7.76 8.00 0.66
N LEU A 79 7.38 9.24 0.35
CA LEU A 79 8.17 10.15 -0.47
C LEU A 79 8.92 11.10 0.47
N THR A 80 10.24 11.02 0.48
CA THR A 80 11.10 11.94 1.23
C THR A 80 11.42 13.14 0.35
N LEU A 81 11.02 14.32 0.81
CA LEU A 81 11.35 15.58 0.16
C LEU A 81 12.76 16.01 0.56
N ALA A 82 13.41 16.81 -0.29
CA ALA A 82 14.59 17.54 0.12
C ALA A 82 14.24 18.45 1.32
N PRO A 83 15.22 18.81 2.18
CA PRO A 83 14.97 19.79 3.23
C PRO A 83 14.36 21.06 2.66
N ASP A 84 13.37 21.63 3.34
CA ASP A 84 12.95 23.01 3.06
C ASP A 84 14.12 23.92 3.45
N ASP A 85 14.65 24.70 2.50
CA ASP A 85 15.64 25.76 2.75
C ASP A 85 15.03 26.95 3.52
#